data_AF-A0A0F8XT94-F1
#
_entry.id   AF-A0A0F8XT94-F1
#
_cell.length_a   1.000
_cell.length_b   1.000
_cell.length_c   1.000
_cell.angle_alpha   90.00
_cell.angle_beta   90.00
_cell.angle_gamma   90.00
#
_symmetry.space_group_name_H-M   'P 1'
#
loop_
_entity.id
_entity.type
_entity.pdbx_description
1 polymer ?
#
loop_
_entity_poly.entity_id
_entity_poly.type
_entity_poly.pdbx_seq_one_letter_code
_entity_poly.pdbx_strand_id
1 'polypeptide(L)'
;MNRSGLARKNRAQRFAVRAWIDRLPDIPCFILGNAPSILDHDLTLLSRYFTIGLNRAFQLLDPTILFWQDISLWKSEYHTIHTLKA
;
A
#
# COMPACT_ATOMS: atom_id res chain seq x y z
N MET A 1 19.85 17.46 17.19
CA MET A 1 19.30 16.72 16.03
C MET A 1 17.97 17.35 15.62
N ASN A 2 17.98 18.25 14.63
CA ASN A 2 16.74 18.85 14.11
C ASN A 2 16.09 17.86 13.14
N ARG A 3 14.89 17.37 13.46
CA ARG A 3 14.04 16.67 12.51
C ARG A 3 13.56 17.72 11.50
N SER A 4 14.17 17.75 10.31
CA SER A 4 13.69 18.55 9.19
C SER A 4 12.36 17.96 8.69
N GLY A 5 11.27 18.34 9.34
CA GLY A 5 9.94 18.14 8.80
C GLY A 5 9.84 18.89 7.48
N LEU A 6 9.71 18.17 6.36
CA LEU A 6 9.47 18.77 5.05
C LEU A 6 8.33 19.79 5.13
N ALA A 7 8.55 20.98 4.56
CA ALA A 7 7.58 22.06 4.53
C ALA A 7 6.21 21.58 4.03
N ARG A 8 5.15 22.00 4.73
CA ARG A 8 3.74 21.58 4.50
C ARG A 8 3.29 21.68 3.03
N LYS A 9 3.84 22.63 2.27
CA LYS A 9 3.55 22.81 0.83
C LYS A 9 4.05 21.64 -0.05
N ASN A 10 5.14 20.98 0.32
CA ASN A 10 5.70 19.85 -0.44
C ASN A 10 5.03 18.51 -0.12
N ARG A 11 4.18 18.42 0.92
CA ARG A 11 3.37 17.22 1.20
C ARG A 11 2.18 17.08 0.26
N ALA A 12 1.53 18.18 -0.10
CA ALA A 12 0.32 18.17 -0.93
C ALA A 12 0.58 17.71 -2.37
N GLN A 13 1.81 17.90 -2.88
CA GLN A 13 2.20 17.46 -4.24
C GLN A 13 2.46 15.95 -4.34
N ARG A 14 2.69 15.24 -3.22
CA ARG A 14 3.11 13.82 -3.28
C ARG A 14 1.97 12.83 -3.47
N PHE A 15 0.74 13.19 -3.12
CA PHE A 15 -0.43 12.34 -3.33
C PHE A 15 -1.61 13.22 -3.67
N ALA A 16 -1.85 13.44 -4.96
CA ALA A 16 -3.10 14.03 -5.41
C ALA A 16 -4.21 13.01 -5.16
N VAL A 17 -4.69 12.89 -3.92
CA VAL A 17 -5.86 12.07 -3.54
C VAL A 17 -7.05 12.43 -4.45
N ARG A 18 -7.16 13.72 -4.81
CA ARG A 18 -8.15 14.20 -5.78
C ARG A 18 -8.00 13.62 -7.18
N ALA A 19 -6.81 13.19 -7.61
CA ALA A 19 -6.59 12.58 -8.91
C ALA A 19 -7.06 11.12 -8.98
N TRP A 20 -7.37 10.51 -7.82
CA TRP A 20 -7.92 9.16 -7.72
C TRP A 20 -9.44 9.12 -7.65
N ILE A 21 -10.09 10.26 -7.39
CA ILE A 21 -11.56 10.37 -7.43
C ILE A 21 -12.03 9.94 -8.83
N ASP A 22 -13.01 9.05 -8.87
CA ASP A 22 -13.66 8.52 -10.08
C ASP A 22 -12.72 7.85 -11.11
N ARG A 23 -11.52 7.41 -10.70
CA ARG A 23 -10.57 6.70 -11.59
C ARG A 23 -10.96 5.25 -11.87
N LEU A 24 -11.59 4.59 -10.91
CA LEU A 24 -11.95 3.18 -10.97
C LEU A 24 -13.41 2.99 -10.51
N PRO A 25 -14.38 3.63 -11.19
CA PRO A 25 -15.78 3.43 -10.88
C PRO A 25 -16.14 1.97 -11.15
N ASP A 26 -17.00 1.40 -10.29
CA ASP A 26 -17.57 0.06 -10.42
C ASP A 26 -16.56 -1.11 -10.49
N ILE A 27 -15.27 -0.86 -10.20
CA ILE A 27 -14.27 -1.92 -10.05
C ILE A 27 -14.26 -2.41 -8.60
N PRO A 28 -14.51 -3.72 -8.34
CA PRO A 28 -14.39 -4.29 -7.01
C PRO A 28 -12.97 -4.11 -6.46
N CYS A 29 -12.89 -3.55 -5.26
CA CYS A 29 -11.63 -3.32 -4.55
C CYS A 29 -11.56 -4.20 -3.30
N PHE A 30 -10.49 -4.96 -3.15
CA PHE A 30 -10.20 -5.73 -1.94
C PHE A 30 -9.11 -5.04 -1.14
N ILE A 31 -9.39 -4.78 0.14
CA ILE A 31 -8.43 -4.16 1.05
C ILE A 31 -7.91 -5.23 2.00
N LEU A 32 -6.60 -5.43 2.01
CA LEU A 32 -5.95 -6.49 2.75
C LEU A 32 -5.09 -5.92 3.87
N GLY A 33 -5.45 -6.30 5.10
CA GLY A 33 -4.58 -6.18 6.27
C GLY A 33 -3.62 -7.37 6.38
N ASN A 34 -2.95 -7.48 7.52
CA ASN A 34 -2.03 -8.58 7.83
C ASN A 34 -2.48 -9.33 9.10
N ALA A 35 -3.79 -9.52 9.26
CA ALA A 35 -4.34 -10.24 10.41
C ALA A 35 -4.14 -11.76 10.25
N PRO A 36 -3.97 -12.54 11.33
CA PRO A 36 -3.73 -13.99 11.24
C PRO A 36 -4.78 -14.78 10.46
N SER A 37 -6.04 -14.33 10.48
CA SER A 37 -7.15 -14.96 9.75
C SER A 37 -6.93 -14.99 8.23
N ILE A 38 -6.00 -14.19 7.70
CA ILE A 38 -5.69 -14.18 6.27
C ILE A 38 -5.07 -15.50 5.77
N LEU A 39 -4.48 -16.28 6.68
CA LEU A 39 -3.89 -17.57 6.37
C LEU A 39 -4.95 -18.64 6.08
N ASP A 40 -6.20 -18.40 6.47
CA ASP A 40 -7.33 -19.31 6.23
C ASP A 40 -7.97 -19.09 4.85
N HIS A 41 -7.44 -18.18 4.03
CA HIS A 41 -8.00 -17.79 2.74
C HIS A 41 -7.02 -17.99 1.59
N ASP A 42 -7.53 -18.43 0.44
CA ASP A 42 -6.74 -18.52 -0.80
C ASP A 42 -6.61 -17.14 -1.46
N LEU A 43 -5.45 -16.51 -1.28
CA LEU A 43 -5.16 -15.18 -1.83
C LEU A 43 -4.93 -15.18 -3.33
N THR A 44 -4.71 -16.34 -3.97
CA THR A 44 -4.48 -16.41 -5.42
C THR A 44 -5.70 -15.97 -6.23
N LEU A 45 -6.90 -16.11 -5.64
CA LEU A 45 -8.17 -15.64 -6.19
C LEU A 45 -8.19 -14.12 -6.41
N LEU A 46 -7.33 -13.37 -5.71
CA LEU A 46 -7.25 -11.92 -5.79
C LEU A 46 -6.30 -11.41 -6.88
N SER A 47 -5.55 -12.29 -7.54
CA SER A 47 -4.53 -11.93 -8.55
C SER A 47 -5.04 -11.10 -9.73
N ARG A 48 -6.35 -11.15 -10.02
CA ARG A 48 -7.00 -10.40 -11.12
C ARG A 48 -7.86 -9.24 -10.64
N TYR A 49 -7.89 -8.97 -9.33
CA TYR A 49 -8.69 -7.91 -8.75
C TYR A 49 -7.83 -6.72 -8.37
N PHE A 50 -8.47 -5.55 -8.31
CA PHE A 50 -7.85 -4.37 -7.75
C PHE A 50 -7.70 -4.55 -6.24
N THR A 51 -6.45 -4.52 -5.78
CA THR A 51 -6.10 -4.82 -4.39
C THR A 51 -5.35 -3.66 -3.74
N ILE A 52 -5.72 -3.33 -2.51
CA ILE A 52 -5.00 -2.39 -1.66
C ILE A 52 -4.43 -3.16 -0.48
N GLY A 53 -3.11 -3.35 -0.45
CA GLY A 53 -2.40 -3.96 0.68
C GLY A 53 -2.01 -2.91 1.71
N LEU A 54 -2.10 -3.26 2.99
CA LEU A 54 -1.68 -2.40 4.10
C LEU A 54 -0.39 -2.90 4.74
N ASN A 55 0.57 -2.00 4.98
CA ASN A 55 1.80 -2.26 5.71
C ASN A 55 2.54 -3.51 5.19
N ARG A 56 2.55 -4.63 5.94
CA ARG A 56 3.24 -5.88 5.58
C ARG A 56 2.44 -6.83 4.67
N ALA A 57 1.27 -6.42 4.18
CA ALA A 57 0.48 -7.26 3.26
C ALA A 57 1.25 -7.68 1.99
N PHE A 58 2.29 -6.94 1.59
CA PHE A 58 3.17 -7.28 0.46
C PHE A 58 3.91 -8.62 0.64
N GLN A 59 3.99 -9.15 1.87
CA GLN A 59 4.58 -10.46 2.15
C GLN A 59 3.63 -11.62 1.79
N LEU A 60 2.34 -11.33 1.62
CA LEU A 60 1.29 -12.32 1.39
C LEU A 60 0.78 -12.31 -0.06
N LEU A 61 0.77 -11.14 -0.70
CA LEU A 61 0.41 -10.95 -2.10
C LEU A 61 1.13 -9.73 -2.68
N ASP A 62 1.13 -9.57 -4.00
CA ASP A 62 1.54 -8.33 -4.67
C ASP A 62 0.31 -7.44 -4.95
N PRO A 63 0.03 -6.42 -4.11
CA PRO A 63 -1.18 -5.61 -4.26
C PRO A 63 -1.02 -4.53 -5.33
N THR A 64 -2.12 -4.15 -5.98
CA THR A 64 -2.12 -3.04 -6.95
C THR A 64 -1.68 -1.72 -6.33
N ILE A 65 -2.11 -1.45 -5.10
CA ILE A 65 -1.65 -0.31 -4.29
C ILE A 65 -1.15 -0.82 -2.96
N LEU A 66 0.04 -0.40 -2.56
CA LEU A 66 0.57 -0.67 -1.22
C LEU A 66 0.54 0.61 -0.38
N PHE A 67 -0.20 0.57 0.72
CA PHE A 67 -0.39 1.71 1.61
C PHE A 67 0.38 1.51 2.93
N TRP A 68 1.16 2.51 3.30
CA TRP A 68 1.99 2.52 4.51
C TRP A 68 1.46 3.56 5.48
N GLN A 69 0.93 3.10 6.62
CA GLN A 69 0.46 4.02 7.66
C GLN A 69 1.58 4.45 8.59
N ASP A 70 2.66 3.67 8.68
CA ASP A 70 3.79 3.93 9.57
C ASP A 70 5.07 4.27 8.79
N ILE A 71 5.58 5.48 9.02
CA ILE A 71 6.82 5.97 8.41
C ILE A 71 8.07 5.23 8.91
N SER A 72 8.03 4.66 10.11
CA SER A 72 9.11 3.83 10.64
C SER A 72 9.17 2.51 9.89
N LEU A 73 8.01 1.92 9.59
CA LEU A 73 7.89 0.70 8.80
C LEU A 73 8.30 0.90 7.34
N TRP A 74 7.89 2.01 6.71
CA TRP A 74 8.37 2.37 5.36
C TRP A 74 9.90 2.37 5.29
N LYS A 75 10.56 2.93 6.30
CA LYS A 75 12.04 3.00 6.33
C LYS A 75 12.68 1.63 6.52
N SER A 76 12.10 0.75 7.33
CA SER A 76 12.67 -0.58 7.56
C SER A 76 12.46 -1.51 6.37
N GLU A 77 11.34 -1.40 5.65
CA GLU A 77 10.97 -2.31 4.56
C GLU A 77 11.31 -1.76 3.16
N TYR A 78 11.76 -0.51 3.03
CA TYR A 78 12.00 0.17 1.74
C TYR A 78 12.76 -0.69 0.73
N HIS A 79 13.87 -1.30 1.18
CA HIS A 79 14.72 -2.08 0.29
C HIS A 79 13.99 -3.32 -0.22
N THR A 80 13.34 -4.06 0.67
CA THR A 80 12.56 -5.27 0.35
C THR A 80 11.50 -5.00 -0.70
N ILE A 81 10.72 -3.91 -0.53
CA ILE A 81 9.64 -3.52 -1.46
C ILE A 81 10.18 -3.27 -2.86
N HIS A 82 11.29 -2.54 -2.96
CA HIS A 82 11.87 -2.17 -4.26
C HIS A 82 12.67 -3.32 -4.92
N THR A 83 12.93 -4.40 -4.19
CA THR A 83 13.56 -5.61 -4.71
C THR A 83 12.58 -6.73 -5.04
N LEU A 84 11.31 -6.64 -4.58
CA LEU A 84 10.26 -7.56 -4.98
C LEU A 84 10.02 -7.38 -6.49
N LYS A 85 10.40 -8.40 -7.26
CA LYS A 85 10.04 -8.49 -8.67
C LYS A 85 8.64 -9.09 -8.78
N ALA A 86 7.81 -8.46 -9.61
CA ALA A 86 6.54 -9.00 -10.08
C ALA A 86 6.72 -10.33 -10.83
#